data_AF-A0A1V9V9E5-F1
#
_entry.id   AF-A0A1V9V9E5-F1
#
_cell.length_a   1.000
_cell.length_b   1.000
_cell.length_c   1.000
_cell.angle_alpha   90.00
_cell.angle_beta   90.00
_cell.angle_gamma   90.00
#
_symmetry.space_group_name_H-M   'P 1'
#
loop_
_entity.id
_entity.type
_entity.pdbx_description
1 polymer ?
#
loop_
_entity_poly.entity_id
_entity_poly.type
_entity_poly.pdbx_seq_one_letter_code
_entity_poly.pdbx_strand_id
1 'polypeptide(L)'
;MIMPPFVENESNKDMLLEYLGWQPLSRPEQQRASVLKVAKDTNLDTISGVQKYYFKHSIYQSKKIWKQFDEGKALFPDDSAADLANICSKLNSFTNKQLNKAFERFELWSGKKINEEQILNSLKIETVEQTKLNWNGLVETDFKYWENKFDKTMNKVGFRLTL
;
A
#
# COMPACT_ATOMS: atom_id res chain seq x y z
N MET A 1 -18.19 -20.72 -15.29
CA MET A 1 -18.84 -19.80 -14.33
C MET A 1 -19.60 -20.68 -13.35
N ILE A 2 -19.15 -20.82 -12.11
CA ILE A 2 -19.87 -21.62 -11.11
C ILE A 2 -20.97 -20.71 -10.55
N MET A 3 -22.22 -21.00 -10.89
CA MET A 3 -23.36 -20.33 -10.27
C MET A 3 -23.50 -20.85 -8.84
N PRO A 4 -23.83 -19.98 -7.87
CA PRO A 4 -24.09 -20.43 -6.53
C PRO A 4 -25.28 -21.40 -6.50
N PRO A 5 -25.24 -22.47 -5.68
CA PRO A 5 -26.24 -23.54 -5.69
C PRO A 5 -27.66 -23.06 -5.29
N PHE A 6 -27.80 -21.85 -4.74
CA PHE A 6 -29.09 -21.28 -4.37
C PHE A 6 -29.84 -20.61 -5.55
N VAL A 7 -29.17 -20.37 -6.68
CA VAL A 7 -29.77 -19.76 -7.88
C VAL A 7 -30.46 -20.81 -8.78
N GLU A 8 -30.11 -22.08 -8.65
CA GLU A 8 -30.64 -23.19 -9.48
C GLU A 8 -31.86 -23.89 -8.87
N ASN A 9 -32.23 -23.59 -7.62
CA ASN A 9 -33.39 -24.19 -6.98
C ASN A 9 -34.68 -23.51 -7.46
N GLU A 10 -35.58 -24.29 -8.10
CA GLU A 10 -36.89 -23.82 -8.57
C GLU A 10 -37.78 -23.21 -7.46
N SER A 11 -37.45 -23.45 -6.19
CA SER A 11 -38.10 -22.86 -5.01
C SER A 11 -37.68 -21.41 -4.70
N ASN A 12 -36.63 -20.87 -5.36
CA ASN A 12 -36.06 -19.54 -5.10
C ASN A 12 -36.33 -18.53 -6.24
N LYS A 13 -37.47 -18.64 -6.95
CA LYS A 13 -37.82 -17.77 -8.09
C LYS A 13 -37.81 -16.27 -7.78
N ASP A 14 -37.92 -15.88 -6.51
CA ASP A 14 -37.96 -14.48 -6.07
C ASP A 14 -36.59 -13.87 -5.74
N MET A 15 -35.49 -14.59 -6.06
CA MET A 15 -34.14 -14.13 -5.79
C MET A 15 -33.30 -14.03 -7.05
N LEU A 16 -32.72 -12.85 -7.26
CA LEU A 16 -31.88 -12.56 -8.41
C LEU A 16 -30.51 -12.08 -7.93
N LEU A 17 -29.47 -12.84 -8.26
CA LEU A 17 -28.10 -12.43 -8.03
C LEU A 17 -27.63 -11.61 -9.25
N GLU A 18 -27.33 -10.34 -9.03
CA GLU A 18 -26.77 -9.45 -10.04
C GLU A 18 -25.34 -9.08 -9.66
N TYR A 19 -24.41 -9.21 -10.60
CA TYR A 19 -23.04 -8.75 -10.39
C TYR A 19 -22.96 -7.25 -10.63
N LEU A 20 -22.36 -6.51 -9.70
CA LEU A 20 -22.22 -5.06 -9.81
C LEU A 20 -21.02 -4.70 -10.70
N GLY A 21 -21.31 -3.92 -11.75
CA GLY A 21 -20.32 -3.30 -12.64
C GLY A 21 -19.97 -4.15 -13.87
N TRP A 22 -19.55 -3.48 -14.95
CA TRP A 22 -18.84 -4.12 -16.05
C TRP A 22 -17.42 -4.41 -15.59
N GLN A 23 -17.08 -5.69 -15.41
CA GLN A 23 -15.70 -6.12 -15.17
C GLN A 23 -15.08 -6.61 -16.49
N PRO A 24 -14.39 -5.74 -17.25
CA PRO A 24 -13.74 -6.13 -18.51
C PRO A 24 -12.49 -7.00 -18.31
N LEU A 25 -12.02 -7.19 -17.07
CA LEU A 25 -10.83 -7.97 -16.75
C LEU A 25 -11.12 -8.96 -15.62
N SER A 26 -10.60 -10.18 -15.75
CA SER A 26 -10.61 -11.20 -14.70
C SER A 26 -9.77 -10.73 -13.51
N ARG A 27 -10.43 -10.40 -12.40
CA ARG A 27 -9.73 -10.15 -11.12
C ARG A 27 -9.46 -11.46 -10.38
N PRO A 28 -8.38 -11.54 -9.60
CA PRO A 28 -8.16 -12.64 -8.65
C PRO A 28 -9.38 -12.79 -7.72
N GLU A 29 -9.72 -14.04 -7.40
CA GLU A 29 -11.06 -14.56 -7.10
C GLU A 29 -11.91 -13.99 -5.93
N GLN A 30 -11.63 -12.86 -5.28
CA GLN A 30 -12.33 -12.54 -4.01
C GLN A 30 -12.88 -11.13 -3.79
N GLN A 31 -12.89 -10.26 -4.80
CA GLN A 31 -13.69 -9.02 -4.74
C GLN A 31 -14.66 -8.94 -5.92
N ARG A 32 -15.64 -9.85 -5.92
CA ARG A 32 -16.84 -9.70 -6.75
C ARG A 32 -17.90 -9.00 -5.91
N ALA A 33 -18.23 -7.77 -6.27
CA ALA A 33 -19.41 -7.12 -5.72
C ALA A 33 -20.63 -7.72 -6.42
N SER A 34 -21.55 -8.28 -5.64
CA SER A 34 -22.83 -8.77 -6.14
C SER A 34 -23.96 -8.26 -5.25
N VAL A 35 -25.11 -8.06 -5.85
CA VAL A 35 -26.35 -7.72 -5.17
C VAL A 35 -27.25 -8.94 -5.26
N LEU A 36 -27.65 -9.43 -4.10
CA LEU A 36 -28.77 -10.35 -4.00
C LEU A 36 -30.04 -9.52 -3.88
N LYS A 37 -30.85 -9.49 -4.95
CA LYS A 37 -32.19 -8.93 -4.92
C LYS A 37 -33.13 -9.98 -4.35
N VAL A 38 -33.87 -9.61 -3.31
CA VAL A 38 -34.87 -10.47 -2.66
C VAL A 38 -36.19 -9.72 -2.58
N ALA A 39 -37.31 -10.44 -2.59
CA ALA A 39 -38.61 -9.83 -2.37
C ALA A 39 -38.70 -9.19 -0.98
N LYS A 40 -39.58 -8.20 -0.85
CA LYS A 40 -39.86 -7.60 0.46
C LYS A 40 -40.39 -8.69 1.39
N ASP A 41 -39.88 -8.71 2.62
CA ASP A 41 -40.24 -9.67 3.67
C ASP A 41 -39.78 -11.13 3.43
N THR A 42 -38.86 -11.37 2.48
CA THR A 42 -38.22 -12.69 2.33
C THR A 42 -37.43 -13.06 3.59
N ASN A 43 -37.74 -14.22 4.17
CA ASN A 43 -36.96 -14.79 5.27
C ASN A 43 -35.70 -15.47 4.75
N LEU A 44 -34.53 -14.88 5.00
CA LEU A 44 -33.26 -15.43 4.53
C LEU A 44 -32.85 -16.74 5.24
N ASP A 45 -33.45 -17.03 6.39
CA ASP A 45 -33.11 -18.18 7.23
C ASP A 45 -33.57 -19.50 6.63
N THR A 46 -34.59 -19.45 5.77
CA THR A 46 -35.24 -20.63 5.19
C THR A 46 -34.66 -20.99 3.81
N ILE A 47 -33.66 -20.25 3.34
CA ILE A 47 -33.14 -20.39 1.98
C ILE A 47 -32.00 -21.40 1.96
N SER A 48 -32.17 -22.45 1.15
CA SER A 48 -31.12 -23.42 0.87
C SER A 48 -29.89 -22.74 0.26
N GLY A 49 -28.71 -22.92 0.87
CA GLY A 49 -27.45 -22.31 0.44
C GLY A 49 -27.09 -20.98 1.10
N VAL A 50 -28.02 -20.34 1.83
CA VAL A 50 -27.70 -19.19 2.69
C VAL A 50 -27.19 -19.71 4.02
N GLN A 51 -25.99 -19.30 4.40
CA GLN A 51 -25.35 -19.69 5.66
C GLN A 51 -25.23 -18.49 6.58
N LYS A 52 -25.69 -18.65 7.83
CA LYS A 52 -25.48 -17.65 8.87
C LYS A 52 -24.10 -17.84 9.50
N TYR A 53 -23.27 -16.80 9.38
CA TYR A 53 -22.02 -16.71 10.13
C TYR A 53 -22.18 -15.72 11.26
N TYR A 54 -22.18 -16.21 12.50
CA TYR A 54 -22.16 -15.34 13.65
C TYR A 54 -20.76 -14.75 13.80
N PHE A 55 -20.60 -13.50 13.38
CA PHE A 55 -19.38 -12.76 13.63
C PHE A 55 -19.42 -12.20 15.06
N LYS A 56 -18.49 -12.66 15.90
CA LYS A 56 -18.23 -12.03 17.20
C LYS A 56 -16.85 -11.41 17.18
N HIS A 57 -16.80 -10.10 17.38
CA HIS A 57 -15.53 -9.40 17.50
C HIS A 57 -14.79 -9.89 18.76
N SER A 58 -13.54 -10.33 18.60
CA SER A 58 -12.69 -10.77 19.70
C SER A 58 -11.40 -9.96 19.67
N ILE A 59 -11.22 -9.09 20.65
CA ILE A 59 -10.01 -8.27 20.80
C ILE A 59 -8.76 -9.15 20.84
N TYR A 60 -8.84 -10.32 21.49
CA TYR A 60 -7.75 -11.29 21.52
C TYR A 60 -7.38 -11.78 20.12
N GLN A 61 -8.37 -12.18 19.30
CA GLN A 61 -8.11 -12.63 17.94
C GLN A 61 -7.64 -11.49 17.03
N SER A 62 -8.21 -10.29 17.15
CA SER A 62 -7.76 -9.12 16.40
C SER A 62 -6.31 -8.76 16.72
N LYS A 63 -5.92 -8.79 18.00
CA LYS A 63 -4.52 -8.57 18.42
C LYS A 63 -3.58 -9.67 17.94
N LYS A 64 -4.04 -10.94 17.92
CA LYS A 64 -3.26 -12.06 17.39
C LYS A 64 -2.96 -11.86 15.91
N ILE A 65 -3.97 -11.52 15.10
CA ILE A 65 -3.81 -11.24 13.67
C ILE A 65 -2.88 -10.04 13.46
N TRP A 66 -3.11 -8.94 14.17
CA TRP A 66 -2.26 -7.73 14.09
C TRP A 66 -0.78 -8.05 14.36
N LYS A 67 -0.49 -8.86 15.37
CA LYS A 67 0.88 -9.32 15.67
C LYS A 67 1.47 -10.21 14.58
N GLN A 68 0.66 -11.07 13.93
CA GLN A 68 1.13 -11.91 12.82
C GLN A 68 1.57 -11.08 11.61
N PHE A 69 0.97 -9.90 11.40
CA PHE A 69 1.34 -8.94 10.35
C PHE A 69 2.42 -7.93 10.79
N ASP A 70 3.24 -8.28 11.80
CA ASP A 70 4.29 -7.39 12.34
C ASP A 70 3.75 -6.01 12.69
N GLU A 71 2.59 -5.99 13.35
CA GLU A 71 1.92 -4.78 13.78
C GLU A 71 1.47 -3.86 12.62
N GLY A 72 1.33 -4.44 11.42
CA GLY A 72 0.94 -3.76 10.18
C GLY A 72 2.13 -3.44 9.28
N LYS A 73 3.37 -3.54 9.76
CA LYS A 73 4.56 -3.26 8.93
C LYS A 73 4.65 -4.19 7.72
N ALA A 74 4.23 -5.45 7.86
CA ALA A 74 4.28 -6.42 6.77
C ALA A 74 3.27 -6.14 5.64
N LEU A 75 2.28 -5.26 5.88
CA LEU A 75 1.26 -4.89 4.89
C LEU A 75 1.71 -3.77 3.95
N PHE A 76 2.79 -3.06 4.32
CA PHE A 76 3.28 -1.93 3.54
C PHE A 76 4.69 -2.23 3.03
N PRO A 77 4.99 -1.87 1.78
CA PRO A 77 6.35 -1.93 1.28
C PRO A 77 7.24 -0.99 2.09
N ASP A 78 8.49 -1.40 2.32
CA ASP A 78 9.51 -0.48 2.84
C ASP A 78 9.83 0.50 1.71
N ASP A 79 9.66 1.80 1.97
CA ASP A 79 9.89 2.85 0.99
C ASP A 79 11.28 3.45 1.21
N SER A 80 12.28 2.77 0.64
CA SER A 80 13.68 3.22 0.71
C SER A 80 13.90 4.59 0.06
N ALA A 81 13.04 4.99 -0.89
CA ALA A 81 13.08 6.31 -1.49
C ALA A 81 12.57 7.39 -0.52
N ALA A 82 11.48 7.12 0.21
CA ALA A 82 10.99 8.00 1.27
C ALA A 82 12.02 8.17 2.39
N ASP A 83 12.71 7.09 2.79
CA ASP A 83 13.78 7.15 3.79
C ASP A 83 14.93 8.06 3.32
N LEU A 84 15.37 7.89 2.07
CA LEU A 84 16.41 8.74 1.50
C LEU A 84 15.95 10.20 1.35
N ALA A 85 14.70 10.44 0.97
CA ALA A 85 14.12 11.79 0.91
C ALA A 85 14.09 12.47 2.29
N ASN A 86 13.75 11.71 3.35
CA ASN A 86 13.79 12.18 4.73
C ASN A 86 15.20 12.51 5.21
N ILE A 87 16.22 11.78 4.75
CA ILE A 87 17.62 12.11 4.99
C ILE A 87 17.96 13.42 4.26
N CYS A 88 17.61 13.52 2.97
CA CYS A 88 17.83 14.71 2.16
C CYS A 88 17.20 15.96 2.76
N SER A 89 15.99 15.88 3.29
CA SER A 89 15.29 17.04 3.88
C SER A 89 15.95 17.56 5.16
N LYS A 90 16.76 16.72 5.83
CA LYS A 90 17.49 17.07 7.06
C LYS A 90 18.93 17.47 6.79
N LEU A 91 19.40 17.39 5.54
CA LEU A 91 20.77 17.77 5.19
C LEU A 91 20.94 19.29 5.29
N ASN A 92 21.86 19.70 6.14
CA ASN A 92 22.35 21.06 6.26
C ASN A 92 23.83 21.17 5.92
N SER A 93 24.48 20.11 5.45
CA SER A 93 25.92 20.09 5.22
C SER A 93 26.28 19.61 3.82
N PHE A 94 27.06 20.39 3.08
CA PHE A 94 27.41 20.15 1.68
C PHE A 94 28.89 20.41 1.40
N THR A 95 29.41 19.82 0.33
CA THR A 95 30.78 20.08 -0.12
C THR A 95 30.89 21.40 -0.87
N ASN A 96 32.06 22.05 -0.86
CA ASN A 96 32.31 23.26 -1.65
C ASN A 96 31.96 23.08 -3.13
N LYS A 97 32.26 21.91 -3.70
CA LYS A 97 31.92 21.59 -5.09
C LYS A 97 30.41 21.60 -5.36
N GLN A 98 29.61 21.11 -4.40
CA GLN A 98 28.15 21.13 -4.51
C GLN A 98 27.60 22.54 -4.35
N LEU A 99 28.13 23.32 -3.41
CA LEU A 99 27.72 24.71 -3.17
C LEU A 99 28.02 25.59 -4.39
N ASN A 100 29.25 25.53 -4.92
CA ASN A 100 29.64 26.32 -6.10
C ASN A 100 28.73 25.99 -7.31
N LYS A 101 28.43 24.71 -7.53
CA LYS A 101 27.53 24.27 -8.60
C LYS A 101 26.08 24.75 -8.37
N ALA A 102 25.63 24.79 -7.12
CA ALA A 102 24.31 25.32 -6.78
C ALA A 102 24.23 26.83 -7.03
N PHE A 103 25.26 27.59 -6.64
CA PHE A 103 25.33 29.03 -6.89
C PHE A 103 25.41 29.36 -8.38
N GLU A 104 26.23 28.64 -9.15
CA GLU A 104 26.32 28.79 -10.61
C GLU A 104 24.95 28.57 -11.27
N ARG A 105 24.24 27.49 -10.90
CA ARG A 105 22.90 27.22 -11.42
C ARG A 105 21.88 28.27 -11.01
N PHE A 106 21.97 28.77 -9.78
CA PHE A 106 21.10 29.82 -9.32
C PHE A 106 21.32 31.13 -10.09
N GLU A 107 22.57 31.51 -10.35
CA GLU A 107 22.92 32.68 -11.15
C GLU A 107 22.38 32.54 -12.58
N LEU A 108 22.55 31.36 -13.19
CA LEU A 108 22.00 31.05 -14.52
C LEU A 108 20.46 31.15 -14.57
N TRP A 109 19.76 30.66 -13.55
CA TRP A 109 18.29 30.63 -13.54
C TRP A 109 17.65 31.95 -13.13
N SER A 110 18.24 32.64 -12.15
CA SER A 110 17.68 33.87 -11.59
C SER A 110 18.20 35.13 -12.25
N GLY A 111 19.33 35.06 -12.96
CA GLY A 111 20.07 36.22 -13.47
C GLY A 111 20.64 37.11 -12.37
N LYS A 112 20.64 36.67 -11.11
CA LYS A 112 21.09 37.45 -9.94
C LYS A 112 22.31 36.81 -9.32
N LYS A 113 23.30 37.64 -9.03
CA LYS A 113 24.43 37.27 -8.21
C LYS A 113 24.11 37.55 -6.74
N ILE A 114 24.38 36.57 -5.89
CA ILE A 114 24.06 36.60 -4.46
C ILE A 114 25.35 36.52 -3.64
N ASN A 115 25.30 37.04 -2.41
CA ASN A 115 26.40 36.90 -1.47
C ASN A 115 26.35 35.49 -0.85
N GLU A 116 27.28 34.62 -1.27
CA GLU A 116 27.35 33.22 -0.87
C GLU A 116 27.47 33.06 0.66
N GLU A 117 28.40 33.77 1.30
CA GLU A 117 28.62 33.68 2.76
C GLU A 117 27.37 34.07 3.56
N GLN A 118 26.68 35.14 3.14
CA GLN A 118 25.48 35.61 3.82
C GLN A 118 24.34 34.57 3.73
N ILE A 119 24.21 33.90 2.59
CA ILE A 119 23.18 32.88 2.38
C ILE A 119 23.50 31.61 3.14
N LEU A 120 24.75 31.12 3.08
CA LEU A 120 25.17 29.94 3.83
C LEU A 120 24.94 30.14 5.34
N ASN A 121 25.29 31.31 5.88
CA ASN A 121 25.05 31.65 7.27
C ASN A 121 23.56 31.73 7.61
N SER A 122 22.74 32.36 6.77
CA SER A 122 21.29 32.48 7.03
C SER A 122 20.56 31.14 6.97
N LEU A 123 20.97 30.24 6.08
CA LEU A 123 20.44 28.88 5.95
C LEU A 123 21.08 27.87 6.92
N LYS A 124 22.08 28.29 7.72
CA LYS A 124 22.86 27.43 8.63
C LYS A 124 23.46 26.23 7.91
N ILE A 125 24.02 26.47 6.72
CA ILE A 125 24.67 25.44 5.91
C ILE A 125 26.13 25.28 6.35
N GLU A 126 26.53 24.05 6.65
CA GLU A 126 27.89 23.67 6.99
C GLU A 126 28.65 23.15 5.76
N THR A 127 29.88 23.63 5.57
CA THR A 127 30.77 23.08 4.53
C THR A 127 31.52 21.87 5.06
N VAL A 128 31.44 20.76 4.33
CA VAL A 128 32.12 19.49 4.67
C VAL A 128 33.02 19.01 3.53
N GLU A 129 34.07 18.24 3.83
CA GLU A 129 34.98 17.72 2.81
C GLU A 129 34.37 16.57 1.98
N GLN A 130 33.54 15.73 2.60
CA GLN A 130 32.92 14.57 1.97
C GLN A 130 31.39 14.64 2.05
N THR A 131 30.73 14.09 1.03
CA THR A 131 29.27 14.08 0.94
C THR A 131 28.69 13.12 1.97
N LYS A 132 27.82 13.62 2.86
CA LYS A 132 27.07 12.76 3.80
C LYS A 132 25.96 11.95 3.12
N LEU A 133 25.44 12.41 1.98
CA LEU A 133 24.42 11.68 1.22
C LEU A 133 25.05 10.56 0.40
N ASN A 134 24.55 9.34 0.59
CA ASN A 134 24.86 8.20 -0.26
C ASN A 134 23.56 7.57 -0.77
N TRP A 135 23.62 6.94 -1.94
CA TRP A 135 22.49 6.24 -2.56
C TRP A 135 22.46 4.75 -2.20
N ASN A 136 23.38 4.28 -1.36
CA ASN A 136 23.54 2.87 -1.04
C ASN A 136 22.31 2.30 -0.32
N GLY A 137 21.52 3.15 0.33
CA GLY A 137 20.26 2.77 0.98
C GLY A 137 19.05 2.72 0.04
N LEU A 138 19.15 3.19 -1.20
CA LEU A 138 18.06 3.11 -2.18
C LEU A 138 18.01 1.68 -2.73
N VAL A 139 16.93 0.97 -2.40
CA VAL A 139 16.69 -0.39 -2.89
C VAL A 139 15.73 -0.29 -4.06
N GLU A 140 16.26 -0.49 -5.27
CA GLU A 140 15.42 -0.71 -6.45
C GLU A 140 14.83 -2.12 -6.37
N THR A 141 13.52 -2.18 -6.20
CA THR A 141 12.77 -3.43 -6.10
C THR A 141 11.96 -3.63 -7.37
N ASP A 142 12.06 -4.80 -7.99
CA ASP A 142 11.21 -5.20 -9.10
C ASP A 142 9.91 -5.86 -8.60
N PHE A 143 9.01 -6.19 -9.53
CA PHE A 143 7.76 -6.88 -9.21
C PHE A 143 8.01 -8.21 -8.47
N LYS A 144 9.04 -8.96 -8.90
CA LYS A 144 9.39 -10.27 -8.35
C LYS A 144 9.84 -10.19 -6.89
N TYR A 145 10.53 -9.12 -6.52
CA TYR A 145 10.89 -8.85 -5.12
C TYR A 145 9.63 -8.74 -4.24
N TRP A 146 8.64 -7.95 -4.68
CA TRP A 146 7.40 -7.74 -3.92
C TRP A 146 6.53 -8.99 -3.87
N GLU A 147 6.44 -9.74 -4.95
CA GLU A 147 5.76 -11.04 -5.00
C GLU A 147 6.36 -12.01 -3.97
N ASN A 148 7.69 -12.17 -3.97
CA ASN A 148 8.37 -13.01 -2.98
C ASN A 148 8.18 -12.52 -1.54
N LYS A 149 8.15 -11.20 -1.30
CA LYS A 149 7.92 -10.63 0.04
C LYS A 149 6.47 -10.88 0.48
N PHE A 150 5.51 -10.74 -0.42
CA PHE A 150 4.10 -11.07 -0.18
C PHE A 150 3.93 -12.54 0.20
N ASP A 151 4.49 -13.46 -0.58
CA ASP A 151 4.39 -14.90 -0.32
C ASP A 151 5.00 -15.28 1.02
N LYS A 152 6.18 -14.74 1.36
CA LYS A 152 6.81 -14.94 2.66
C LYS A 152 5.91 -14.46 3.81
N THR A 153 5.32 -13.27 3.68
CA THR A 153 4.40 -12.71 4.67
C THR A 153 3.15 -13.58 4.82
N MET A 154 2.50 -13.97 3.72
CA MET A 154 1.30 -14.80 3.76
C MET A 154 1.56 -16.19 4.34
N ASN A 155 2.69 -16.81 3.97
CA ASN A 155 3.14 -18.07 4.56
C ASN A 155 3.38 -17.94 6.07
N LYS A 156 4.03 -16.87 6.53
CA LYS A 156 4.27 -16.60 7.96
C LYS A 156 2.97 -16.42 8.75
N VAL A 157 2.02 -15.66 8.21
CA VAL A 157 0.72 -15.40 8.85
C VAL A 157 -0.11 -16.70 8.93
N GLY A 158 0.17 -17.68 8.06
CA GLY A 158 -0.58 -18.93 7.99
C GLY A 158 -2.01 -18.70 7.50
N PHE A 159 -2.23 -17.61 6.77
CA PHE A 159 -3.53 -17.30 6.18
C PHE A 159 -3.76 -18.29 5.04
N ARG A 160 -4.61 -19.28 5.26
CA ARG A 160 -5.02 -20.19 4.20
C ARG A 160 -6.00 -19.45 3.30
N LEU A 161 -5.51 -18.93 2.18
CA LEU A 161 -6.34 -18.75 1.00
C LEU A 161 -6.66 -20.16 0.48
N THR A 162 -7.57 -20.86 1.13
CA THR A 162 -8.17 -22.06 0.51
C THR A 162 -8.97 -21.56 -0.69
N LEU A 163 -8.41 -21.80 -1.88
CA LEU A 163 -9.13 -21.84 -3.15
C LEU A 163 -10.13 -23.01 -3.11
#